data_AF-A0A6S7K7B6-F1
#
_entry.id   AF-A0A6S7K7B6-F1
#
_cell.length_a   1.000
_cell.length_b   1.000
_cell.length_c   1.000
_cell.angle_alpha   90.00
_cell.angle_beta   90.00
_cell.angle_gamma   90.00
#
_symmetry.space_group_name_H-M   'P 1'
#
loop_
_entity.id
_entity.type
_entity.pdbx_description
1 polymer ?
#
loop_
_entity_poly.entity_id
_entity_poly.type
_entity_poly.pdbx_seq_one_letter_code
_entity_poly.pdbx_strand_id
1 'polypeptide(L)'
;NFEIIKRIAYDVILGLSYLNRRDIVHRSLSLENVLLDVTGRVKLSQYGRYFMTNHGTAADFPIGSPRYLAPEILLRGPQYSLLSGASSSKADVWSLGIVLTELVL
;
A
#
# COMPACT_ATOMS: atom_id res chain seq x y z
N ASN A 1 13.00 -12.52 13.06
CA ASN A 1 12.70 -13.95 12.81
C ASN A 1 12.09 -14.08 11.41
N PHE A 2 12.79 -14.71 10.46
CA PHE A 2 12.37 -14.78 9.05
C PHE A 2 11.02 -15.49 8.81
N GLU A 3 10.61 -16.42 9.67
CA GLU A 3 9.31 -17.08 9.54
C GLU A 3 8.14 -16.12 9.78
N ILE A 4 8.29 -15.20 10.74
CA ILE A 4 7.27 -14.18 11.02
C ILE A 4 7.17 -13.22 9.83
N ILE A 5 8.31 -12.79 9.28
CA ILE A 5 8.35 -11.88 8.12
C ILE A 5 7.69 -12.54 6.90
N LYS A 6 7.97 -13.82 6.65
CA LYS A 6 7.30 -14.59 5.59
C LYS A 6 5.79 -14.66 5.77
N ARG A 7 5.31 -14.89 6.99
CA ARG A 7 3.86 -14.91 7.29
C ARG A 7 3.21 -13.54 7.07
N ILE A 8 3.87 -12.47 7.53
CA ILE A 8 3.39 -11.10 7.31
C ILE A 8 3.33 -10.80 5.81
N ALA A 9 4.40 -11.09 5.07
CA ALA A 9 4.45 -10.90 3.62
C ALA A 9 3.31 -11.63 2.92
N TYR A 10 3.09 -12.90 3.27
CA TYR A 10 2.01 -13.70 2.71
C TYR A 10 0.63 -13.08 2.96
N ASP A 11 0.33 -12.69 4.19
CA ASP A 11 -0.97 -12.11 4.52
C ASP A 11 -1.17 -10.72 3.87
N VAL A 12 -0.12 -9.90 3.78
CA VAL A 12 -0.19 -8.60 3.06
C VAL A 12 -0.45 -8.84 1.58
N ILE A 13 0.24 -9.79 0.94
CA ILE A 13 0.04 -10.13 -0.47
C ILE A 13 -1.40 -10.61 -0.70
N LEU A 14 -1.95 -11.44 0.18
CA LEU A 14 -3.35 -11.85 0.10
C LEU A 14 -4.31 -10.66 0.21
N GLY A 15 -4.05 -9.74 1.14
CA GLY A 15 -4.84 -8.52 1.31
C GLY A 15 -4.78 -7.62 0.08
N LEU A 16 -3.59 -7.33 -0.44
CA LEU A 16 -3.41 -6.53 -1.66
C LEU A 16 -4.04 -7.20 -2.88
N SER A 17 -3.93 -8.53 -3.00
CA SER A 17 -4.58 -9.29 -4.07
C SER A 17 -6.11 -9.24 -3.98
N TYR A 18 -6.66 -9.26 -2.76
CA TYR A 18 -8.10 -9.08 -2.52
C TYR A 18 -8.60 -7.70 -2.96
N LEU A 19 -7.84 -6.64 -2.63
CA LEU A 19 -8.14 -5.27 -3.03
C LEU A 19 -8.03 -5.10 -4.55
N ASN A 20 -6.96 -5.60 -5.16
CA ASN A 20 -6.72 -5.47 -6.58
C ASN A 20 -7.81 -6.14 -7.44
N ARG A 21 -8.36 -7.28 -6.99
CA ARG A 21 -9.51 -7.94 -7.65
C ARG A 21 -10.81 -7.12 -7.62
N ARG A 22 -10.86 -6.03 -6.85
CA ARG A 22 -11.98 -5.09 -6.73
C ARG A 22 -11.66 -3.71 -7.28
N ASP A 23 -10.59 -3.62 -8.08
CA ASP A 23 -10.07 -2.37 -8.61
C ASP A 23 -9.67 -1.34 -7.52
N ILE A 24 -9.34 -1.85 -6.33
CA ILE A 24 -8.84 -1.04 -5.21
C ILE A 24 -7.32 -1.20 -5.12
N VAL A 25 -6.64 -0.06 -5.05
CA VAL A 25 -5.21 0.05 -4.73
C VAL A 25 -5.04 0.68 -3.35
N HIS A 26 -4.10 0.18 -2.55
CA HIS A 26 -3.94 0.60 -1.16
C HIS A 26 -3.37 2.02 -1.05
N ARG A 27 -2.34 2.35 -1.86
CA ARG A 27 -1.79 3.72 -2.03
C ARG A 27 -1.24 4.40 -0.77
N SER A 28 -1.18 3.66 0.32
CA SER A 28 -0.82 4.16 1.65
C SER A 28 -0.26 3.04 2.53
N LEU A 29 0.19 1.93 1.93
CA LEU A 29 0.76 0.80 2.65
C LEU A 29 2.04 1.25 3.37
N SER A 30 2.12 0.94 4.66
CA SER A 30 3.23 1.26 5.57
C SER A 30 3.16 0.32 6.77
N LEU A 31 4.19 0.29 7.62
CA LEU A 31 4.16 -0.51 8.85
C LEU A 31 2.94 -0.19 9.74
N GLU A 32 2.59 1.09 9.86
CA GLU A 32 1.44 1.55 10.66
C GLU A 32 0.10 1.01 10.13
N ASN A 33 0.04 0.67 8.84
CA ASN A 33 -1.18 0.20 8.18
C ASN A 33 -1.25 -1.33 8.02
N VAL A 34 -0.20 -2.05 8.44
CA VAL A 34 -0.16 -3.51 8.55
C VAL A 34 -0.50 -3.89 9.99
N LEU A 35 -1.78 -4.02 10.29
CA LEU A 35 -2.25 -4.33 11.63
C LEU A 35 -2.20 -5.84 11.89
N LEU A 36 -2.05 -6.22 13.16
CA LEU A 36 -2.13 -7.62 13.59
C LEU A 36 -3.40 -7.82 14.43
N ASP A 37 -4.14 -8.90 14.15
CA ASP A 37 -5.21 -9.34 15.03
C ASP A 37 -4.66 -10.17 16.22
N VAL A 38 -5.56 -10.58 17.12
CA VAL A 38 -5.22 -11.36 18.33
C VAL A 38 -4.60 -12.72 18.01
N THR A 39 -4.73 -13.22 16.78
CA THR A 39 -4.13 -14.47 16.31
C THR A 39 -2.81 -14.25 15.56
N GLY A 40 -2.36 -13.00 15.44
CA GLY A 40 -1.15 -12.63 14.73
C GLY A 40 -1.28 -12.68 13.21
N ARG A 41 -2.51 -12.57 12.68
CA ARG A 41 -2.77 -12.43 11.23
C ARG A 41 -2.86 -10.97 10.84
N VAL A 42 -2.40 -10.66 9.63
CA VAL A 42 -2.41 -9.28 9.14
C VAL A 42 -3.81 -8.83 8.72
N LYS A 43 -4.14 -7.58 9.03
CA LYS A 43 -5.27 -6.82 8.49
C LYS A 43 -4.75 -5.51 7.90
N LEU A 44 -5.06 -5.24 6.64
CA LEU A 44 -4.71 -3.97 6.00
C LEU A 44 -5.71 -2.89 6.40
N SER A 45 -5.23 -1.69 6.67
CA SER A 45 -6.07 -0.53 7.04
C SER A 45 -5.80 0.67 6.14
N GLN A 46 -6.66 1.69 6.20
CA GLN A 46 -6.50 2.96 5.46
C GLN A 46 -6.47 2.88 3.91
N TYR A 47 -6.72 1.72 3.30
CA TYR A 47 -6.74 1.53 1.84
C TYR A 47 -7.84 2.32 1.09
N GLY A 48 -8.79 2.94 1.80
CA GLY A 48 -9.85 3.77 1.20
C GLY A 48 -9.45 5.21 0.90
N ARG A 49 -8.36 5.73 1.50
CA ARG A 49 -8.02 7.16 1.48
C ARG A 49 -7.86 7.74 0.08
N TYR A 50 -7.27 6.96 -0.84
CA TYR A 50 -7.10 7.37 -2.24
C TYR A 50 -8.43 7.62 -2.94
N PHE A 51 -9.41 6.75 -2.73
CA PHE A 51 -10.74 6.86 -3.34
C PHE A 51 -11.58 7.95 -2.68
N MET A 52 -11.50 8.06 -1.35
CA MET A 52 -12.24 9.08 -0.56
C MET A 52 -11.83 10.53 -0.89
N THR A 53 -10.68 10.72 -1.52
CA THR A 53 -10.11 12.04 -1.86
C THR A 53 -10.17 12.30 -3.36
N ASN A 54 -11.17 11.76 -4.05
CA ASN A 54 -11.32 11.85 -5.50
C ASN A 54 -10.02 11.48 -6.23
N HIS A 55 -9.53 10.27 -5.97
CA HIS A 55 -8.27 9.75 -6.52
C HIS A 55 -7.06 10.62 -6.16
N GLY A 56 -7.07 11.25 -4.98
CA GLY A 56 -6.01 12.13 -4.50
C GLY A 56 -6.02 13.56 -5.04
N THR A 57 -7.00 13.94 -5.86
CA THR A 57 -7.13 15.32 -6.34
C THR A 57 -7.69 16.27 -5.28
N ALA A 58 -8.42 15.74 -4.28
CA ALA A 58 -8.97 16.49 -3.16
C ALA A 58 -8.07 16.44 -1.91
N ALA A 59 -6.77 16.17 -2.08
CA ALA A 59 -5.79 16.16 -1.00
C ALA A 59 -4.65 17.13 -1.33
N ASP A 60 -4.38 18.07 -0.42
CA ASP A 60 -3.29 19.05 -0.58
C ASP A 60 -1.89 18.44 -0.42
N PHE A 61 -1.82 17.22 0.11
CA PHE A 61 -0.59 16.48 0.35
C PHE A 61 -0.65 15.08 -0.25
N PRO A 62 0.50 14.47 -0.59
CA PRO A 62 0.55 13.09 -1.07
C PRO A 62 -0.17 12.13 -0.11
N ILE A 63 -0.94 11.22 -0.68
CA ILE A 63 -1.57 10.13 0.07
C ILE A 63 -0.52 9.07 0.38
N GLY A 64 -0.46 8.67 1.65
CA GLY A 64 0.59 7.78 2.14
C GLY A 64 1.82 8.54 2.62
N SER A 65 2.77 7.82 3.21
CA SER A 65 4.05 8.39 3.63
C SER A 65 5.04 8.33 2.47
N PRO A 66 5.71 9.45 2.09
CA PRO A 66 6.64 9.49 0.96
C PRO A 66 7.74 8.43 1.00
N ARG A 67 8.13 7.97 2.20
CA ARG A 67 9.11 6.88 2.40
C ARG A 67 8.71 5.57 1.73
N TYR A 68 7.42 5.27 1.68
CA TYR A 68 6.90 4.00 1.14
C TYR A 68 6.42 4.13 -0.31
N LEU A 69 6.32 5.35 -0.84
CA LEU A 69 5.76 5.58 -2.17
C LEU A 69 6.73 5.15 -3.27
N ALA A 70 6.18 4.51 -4.30
CA ALA A 70 6.91 4.17 -5.50
C ALA A 70 7.37 5.44 -6.25
N PRO A 71 8.53 5.42 -6.92
CA PRO A 71 9.10 6.60 -7.56
C PRO A 71 8.17 7.20 -8.61
N GLU A 72 7.47 6.38 -9.39
CA GLU A 72 6.48 6.84 -10.37
C GLU A 72 5.32 7.62 -9.76
N ILE A 73 5.04 7.40 -8.47
CA ILE A 73 4.01 8.10 -7.71
C ILE A 73 4.51 9.44 -7.18
N LEU A 74 5.76 9.47 -6.71
CA LEU A 74 6.39 10.69 -6.23
C LEU A 74 6.67 11.69 -7.36
N LEU A 75 7.14 11.19 -8.50
CA LEU A 75 7.65 12.02 -9.59
C LEU A 75 6.56 12.67 -10.46
N ARG A 76 5.32 12.16 -10.44
CA ARG A 76 4.30 12.55 -11.44
C ARG A 76 3.20 13.47 -10.91
N GLY A 77 3.30 13.92 -9.66
CA GLY A 77 2.39 14.90 -9.07
C GLY A 77 0.91 14.45 -8.99
N PRO A 78 -0.01 15.35 -8.61
CA PRO A 78 -1.43 15.03 -8.36
C PRO A 78 -2.20 14.54 -9.61
N GLN A 79 -1.67 14.79 -10.81
CA GLN A 79 -2.33 14.55 -12.09
C GLN A 79 -2.30 13.07 -12.53
N TYR A 80 -1.52 12.23 -11.83
CA TYR A 80 -1.45 10.79 -12.10
C TYR A 80 -2.60 9.98 -11.49
N SER A 81 -3.57 10.65 -10.86
CA SER A 81 -4.85 10.08 -10.43
C SER A 81 -5.62 9.37 -11.56
N LEU A 82 -5.24 9.63 -12.82
CA LEU A 82 -5.81 9.07 -14.04
C LEU A 82 -5.17 7.75 -14.50
N LEU A 83 -4.12 7.25 -13.84
CA LEU A 83 -3.62 5.90 -14.11
C LEU A 83 -4.52 4.84 -13.47
N SER A 84 -5.56 4.47 -14.21
CA SER A 84 -6.38 3.31 -13.93
C SER A 84 -5.62 2.01 -14.21
N GLY A 85 -5.69 1.05 -13.29
CA GLY A 85 -5.33 -0.35 -13.55
C GLY A 85 -3.93 -0.79 -13.09
N ALA A 86 -3.29 -1.66 -13.88
CA ALA A 86 -2.14 -2.49 -13.50
C ALA A 86 -0.89 -1.74 -13.04
N SER A 87 -0.68 -0.49 -13.47
CA SER A 87 0.47 0.30 -13.01
C SER A 87 0.32 0.73 -11.55
N SER A 88 -0.91 0.96 -11.09
CA SER A 88 -1.19 1.41 -9.72
C SER A 88 -1.09 0.26 -8.71
N SER A 89 -1.33 -0.99 -9.12
CA SER A 89 -1.12 -2.16 -8.25
C SER A 89 0.36 -2.50 -8.05
N LYS A 90 1.23 -2.17 -9.02
CA LYS A 90 2.68 -2.31 -8.87
C LYS A 90 3.27 -1.33 -7.84
N ALA A 91 2.65 -0.16 -7.67
CA ALA A 91 3.05 0.78 -6.62
C ALA A 91 2.82 0.22 -5.20
N ASP A 92 1.78 -0.58 -4.99
CA ASP A 92 1.58 -1.28 -3.70
C ASP A 92 2.62 -2.39 -3.49
N VAL A 93 3.09 -3.03 -4.56
CA VAL A 93 4.20 -4.02 -4.49
C VAL A 93 5.51 -3.34 -4.09
N TRP A 94 5.79 -2.15 -4.64
CA TRP A 94 6.93 -1.34 -4.18
C TRP A 94 6.82 -1.02 -2.69
N SER A 95 5.66 -0.54 -2.26
CA SER A 95 5.40 -0.18 -0.85
C SER A 95 5.61 -1.38 0.07
N LEU A 96 5.16 -2.57 -0.35
CA LEU A 96 5.42 -3.83 0.38
C LEU A 96 6.93 -4.13 0.46
N GLY A 97 7.68 -3.90 -0.61
CA GLY A 97 9.14 -4.05 -0.60
C GLY A 97 9.79 -3.24 0.53
N ILE A 98 9.42 -1.95 0.65
CA ILE A 98 9.91 -1.08 1.73
C ILE A 98 9.51 -1.62 3.11
N VAL A 99 8.25 -2.02 3.29
CA VAL A 99 7.77 -2.62 4.56
C VAL A 99 8.59 -3.86 4.94
N LEU A 100 8.85 -4.77 3.99
CA LEU A 100 9.62 -5.98 4.25
C LEU A 100 11.09 -5.67 4.53
N THR A 101 11.68 -4.68 3.85
CA THR A 101 13.03 -4.22 4.15
C THR A 101 13.12 -3.68 5.59
N GLU A 102 12.17 -2.86 6.03
CA GLU A 102 12.15 -2.35 7.40
C GLU A 102 11.95 -3.45 8.47
N LEU A 103 11.25 -4.53 8.14
CA LEU A 103 11.10 -5.67 9.06
C LEU A 103 12.34 -6.57 9.15
N VAL A 104 13.20 -6.52 8.13
CA VAL A 104 14.45 -7.31 8.05
C VAL A 104 15.61 -6.57 8.71
N LEU A 105 15.65 -5.25 8.61
CA LEU A 105 16.64 -4.37 9.24
C LEU A 105 16.43 -4.27 10.77
#